data_AF-A0A4W6DAH1-F1
#
_entry.id   AF-A0A4W6DAH1-F1
#
_cell.length_a   1.000
_cell.length_b   1.000
_cell.length_c   1.000
_cell.angle_alpha   90.00
_cell.angle_beta   90.00
_cell.angle_gamma   90.00
#
_symmetry.space_group_name_H-M   'P 1'
#
loop_
_entity.id
_entity.type
_entity.pdbx_description
1 polymer ?
#
loop_
_entity_poly.entity_id
_entity_poly.type
_entity_poly.pdbx_seq_one_letter_code
_entity_poly.pdbx_strand_id
1 'polypeptide(L)'
;CGKLHFQALQRLAVQYQKRDWQRGNTDAITSGSVFGVWRSVVDATAQTAASRLAAAEEYRRLTGQASRSLRNAKDIRAKRGLEQLQRVQAEVVDAVRELHRIKKSYHQLSHIASVAREKAADAQTRARKSEHGIFHFKTGLQKMTAKLSARMNECDDRLTEVRNEYLLALAAMNAHHQHYYSNDLPRIMEVTHKHTICTVPLLELFCN
;
A
#
# COMPACT_ATOMS: atom_id res chain seq x y z
N CYS A 1 31.57 10.37 -20.25
CA CYS A 1 32.69 10.47 -21.22
C CYS A 1 33.28 11.89 -21.30
N GLY A 2 32.49 12.96 -21.47
CA GLY A 2 33.02 14.33 -21.68
C GLY A 2 33.80 14.98 -20.52
N LYS A 3 33.48 14.71 -19.24
CA LYS A 3 34.15 15.38 -18.09
C LYS A 3 35.66 15.15 -18.06
N LEU A 4 36.12 13.92 -18.32
CA LEU A 4 37.55 13.57 -18.33
C LEU A 4 38.30 14.31 -19.45
N HIS A 5 37.67 14.46 -20.60
CA HIS A 5 38.22 15.22 -21.73
C HIS A 5 38.41 16.69 -21.39
N PHE A 6 37.39 17.36 -20.85
CA PHE A 6 37.50 18.78 -20.46
C PHE A 6 38.46 18.99 -19.29
N GLN A 7 38.58 18.02 -18.38
CA GLN A 7 39.55 18.06 -17.27
C GLN A 7 41.00 17.96 -17.76
N ALA A 8 41.27 17.06 -18.72
CA ALA A 8 42.57 16.98 -19.37
C ALA A 8 42.89 18.25 -20.16
N LEU A 9 41.92 18.79 -20.90
CA LEU A 9 42.05 20.01 -21.68
C LEU A 9 42.32 21.24 -20.81
N GLN A 10 41.62 21.38 -19.68
CA GLN A 10 41.84 22.47 -18.72
C GLN A 10 43.24 22.40 -18.13
N ARG A 11 43.69 21.20 -17.72
CA ARG A 11 45.04 20.99 -17.19
C ARG A 11 46.10 21.37 -18.22
N LEU A 12 45.92 20.95 -19.47
CA LEU A 12 46.84 21.28 -20.56
C LEU A 12 46.90 22.79 -20.80
N ALA A 13 45.76 23.46 -20.93
CA ALA A 13 45.69 24.90 -21.18
C ALA A 13 46.33 25.72 -20.05
N VAL A 14 46.06 25.37 -18.79
CA VAL A 14 46.68 26.02 -17.61
C VAL A 14 48.20 25.81 -17.57
N GLN A 15 48.70 24.65 -18.01
CA GLN A 15 50.15 24.40 -18.12
C GLN A 15 50.81 25.31 -19.17
N TYR A 16 50.15 25.52 -20.32
CA TYR A 16 50.65 26.44 -21.35
C TYR A 16 50.57 27.91 -20.95
N GLN A 17 49.61 28.28 -20.11
CA GLN A 17 49.44 29.63 -19.59
C GLN A 17 50.55 30.01 -18.57
N LYS A 18 50.96 29.07 -17.72
CA LYS A 18 51.99 29.28 -16.69
C LYS A 18 53.42 29.22 -17.21
N ARG A 19 53.63 28.70 -18.43
CA ARG A 19 54.97 28.57 -19.02
C ARG A 19 55.39 29.89 -19.65
N ASP A 20 56.47 30.47 -19.15
CA ASP A 20 57.08 31.67 -19.72
C ASP A 20 57.78 31.33 -21.04
N TRP A 21 57.09 31.62 -22.14
CA TRP A 21 57.58 31.40 -23.50
C TRP A 21 58.32 32.60 -24.10
N GLN A 22 58.45 33.69 -23.34
CA GLN A 22 59.18 34.87 -23.79
C GLN A 22 60.67 34.68 -23.54
N ARG A 23 61.38 34.19 -24.55
CA ARG A 23 62.84 34.25 -24.63
C ARG A 23 63.21 35.20 -25.79
N GLY A 24 62.92 36.50 -25.63
CA GLY A 24 63.34 37.55 -26.57
C GLY A 24 62.44 38.79 -26.62
N ASN A 25 63.04 39.95 -26.31
CA ASN A 25 62.67 41.37 -26.48
C ASN A 25 61.22 41.83 -26.20
N THR A 26 61.10 42.78 -25.27
CA THR A 26 59.87 43.27 -24.61
C THR A 26 59.25 44.50 -25.28
N ASP A 27 59.34 44.65 -26.60
CA ASP A 27 58.76 45.82 -27.26
C ASP A 27 57.78 45.37 -28.36
N ALA A 28 56.50 45.69 -28.14
CA ALA A 28 55.34 45.38 -29.00
C ALA A 28 54.76 43.95 -28.88
N ILE A 29 54.20 43.62 -27.72
CA ILE A 29 53.05 42.68 -27.68
C ILE A 29 51.83 43.47 -28.16
N THR A 30 51.78 43.79 -29.44
CA THR A 30 50.56 44.26 -30.11
C THR A 30 49.57 43.11 -30.16
N SER A 31 48.30 43.41 -29.94
CA SER A 31 47.15 42.47 -29.96
C SER A 31 46.98 41.71 -31.29
N GLY A 32 47.83 41.94 -32.29
CA GLY A 32 47.90 41.23 -33.58
C GLY A 32 49.16 40.39 -33.80
N SER A 33 50.05 40.25 -32.81
CA SER A 33 51.21 39.36 -32.92
C SER A 33 50.77 37.89 -32.90
N VAL A 34 51.47 37.02 -33.65
CA VAL A 34 51.22 35.56 -33.65
C VAL A 34 51.21 34.99 -32.23
N PHE A 35 52.05 35.53 -31.35
CA PHE A 35 52.09 35.16 -29.93
C PHE A 35 50.88 35.64 -29.13
N GLY A 36 50.39 36.86 -29.37
CA GLY A 36 49.16 37.37 -28.76
C GLY A 36 47.93 36.54 -29.19
N VAL A 37 47.84 36.18 -30.47
CA VAL A 37 46.81 35.28 -31.00
C VAL A 37 46.90 33.90 -30.35
N TRP A 38 48.09 33.30 -30.27
CA TRP A 38 48.31 32.02 -29.60
C TRP A 38 47.90 32.05 -28.13
N ARG A 39 48.28 33.09 -27.38
CA ARG A 39 47.89 33.27 -25.98
C ARG A 39 46.38 33.38 -25.83
N SER A 40 45.72 34.17 -26.68
CA SER A 40 44.25 34.28 -26.71
C SER A 40 43.57 32.93 -26.95
N VAL A 41 44.14 32.05 -27.79
CA VAL A 41 43.60 30.70 -28.03
C VAL A 41 43.76 29.81 -26.80
N VAL A 42 44.91 29.86 -26.12
CA VAL A 42 45.15 29.11 -24.88
C VAL A 42 44.19 29.56 -23.77
N ASP A 43 44.02 30.87 -23.59
CA ASP A 43 43.10 31.44 -22.60
C ASP A 43 41.64 31.09 -22.92
N ALA A 44 41.21 31.21 -24.17
CA ALA A 44 39.87 30.80 -24.61
C ALA A 44 39.64 29.30 -24.42
N THR A 45 40.65 28.46 -24.64
CA THR A 45 40.58 27.01 -24.42
C THR A 45 40.44 26.69 -22.93
N ALA A 46 41.22 27.36 -22.06
CA ALA A 46 41.13 27.22 -20.61
C ALA A 46 39.74 27.61 -20.10
N GLN A 47 39.22 28.75 -20.55
CA GLN A 47 37.90 29.26 -20.19
C GLN A 47 36.76 28.35 -20.69
N THR A 48 36.88 27.84 -21.92
CA THR A 48 35.92 26.88 -22.49
C THR A 48 35.93 25.57 -21.72
N ALA A 49 37.11 25.04 -21.38
CA ALA A 49 37.22 23.82 -20.59
C ALA A 49 36.64 24.00 -19.18
N ALA A 50 36.93 25.14 -18.52
CA ALA A 50 36.40 25.47 -17.21
C ALA A 50 34.87 25.60 -17.20
N SER A 51 34.30 26.36 -18.15
CA SER A 51 32.84 26.53 -18.27
C SER A 51 32.13 25.20 -18.57
N ARG A 52 32.70 24.34 -19.43
CA ARG A 52 32.15 23.00 -19.72
C ARG A 52 32.22 22.08 -18.50
N LEU A 53 33.27 22.15 -17.68
CA LEU A 53 33.35 21.39 -16.43
C LEU A 53 32.33 21.88 -15.40
N ALA A 54 32.18 23.20 -15.23
CA ALA A 54 31.19 23.78 -14.33
C ALA A 54 29.76 23.37 -14.73
N ALA A 55 29.44 23.46 -16.03
CA ALA A 55 28.15 22.99 -16.55
C ALA A 55 27.94 21.49 -16.31
N ALA A 56 28.95 20.64 -16.55
CA ALA A 56 28.86 19.21 -16.32
C ALA A 56 28.63 18.86 -14.83
N GLU A 57 29.25 19.60 -13.92
CA GLU A 57 29.06 19.45 -12.47
C GLU A 57 27.67 19.89 -12.03
N GLU A 58 27.18 20.98 -12.59
CA GLU A 58 25.84 21.49 -12.32
C GLU A 58 24.76 20.55 -12.84
N TYR A 59 24.88 20.02 -14.06
CA TYR A 59 23.98 18.99 -14.57
C TYR A 59 23.98 17.75 -13.69
N ARG A 60 25.16 17.27 -13.28
CA ARG A 60 25.25 16.13 -12.36
C ARG A 60 24.58 16.43 -11.01
N ARG A 61 24.71 17.65 -10.49
CA ARG A 61 24.07 18.09 -9.24
C ARG A 61 22.56 18.10 -9.38
N LEU A 62 22.03 18.75 -10.41
CA LEU A 62 20.61 18.86 -10.71
C LEU A 62 19.97 17.49 -10.96
N THR A 63 20.54 16.70 -11.87
CA THR A 63 20.07 15.33 -12.17
C THR A 63 20.15 14.44 -10.93
N GLY A 64 21.21 14.55 -10.13
CA GLY A 64 21.35 13.82 -8.88
C GLY A 64 20.29 14.21 -7.84
N GLN A 65 20.01 15.51 -7.70
CA GLN A 65 19.00 16.02 -6.77
C GLN A 65 17.58 15.61 -7.21
N ALA A 66 17.25 15.77 -8.50
CA ALA A 66 15.97 15.38 -9.08
C ALA A 66 15.74 13.86 -8.94
N SER A 67 16.76 13.04 -9.24
CA SER A 67 16.71 11.59 -9.09
C SER A 67 16.45 11.17 -7.63
N ARG A 68 17.18 11.76 -6.67
CA ARG A 68 16.97 11.48 -5.24
C ARG A 68 15.58 11.91 -4.76
N SER A 69 15.15 13.11 -5.14
CA SER A 69 13.82 13.63 -4.78
C SER A 69 12.71 12.72 -5.31
N LEU A 70 12.78 12.33 -6.59
CA LEU A 70 11.83 11.41 -7.21
C LEU A 70 11.83 10.05 -6.52
N ARG A 71 13.00 9.48 -6.23
CA ARG A 71 13.11 8.20 -5.52
C ARG A 71 12.46 8.27 -4.14
N ASN A 72 12.73 9.31 -3.37
CA ASN A 72 12.15 9.50 -2.05
C ASN A 72 10.63 9.69 -2.12
N ALA A 73 10.13 10.44 -3.10
CA ALA A 73 8.69 10.62 -3.31
C ALA A 73 8.00 9.29 -3.67
N LYS A 74 8.62 8.44 -4.51
CA LYS A 74 8.14 7.09 -4.82
C LYS A 74 8.12 6.20 -3.57
N ASP A 75 9.19 6.23 -2.77
CA ASP A 75 9.30 5.43 -1.54
C ASP A 75 8.24 5.82 -0.50
N ILE A 76 8.03 7.12 -0.25
CA ILE A 76 6.99 7.61 0.68
C ILE A 76 5.59 7.17 0.22
N ARG A 77 5.32 7.29 -1.07
CA ARG A 77 4.03 6.89 -1.67
C ARG A 77 3.81 5.38 -1.58
N ALA A 78 4.85 4.58 -1.85
CA ALA A 78 4.79 3.12 -1.72
C ALA A 78 4.53 2.71 -0.28
N LYS A 79 5.22 3.33 0.70
CA LYS A 79 5.00 3.09 2.13
C LYS A 79 3.57 3.40 2.55
N ARG A 80 3.05 4.58 2.21
CA ARG A 80 1.66 4.96 2.50
C ARG A 80 0.64 4.01 1.85
N GLY A 81 0.89 3.61 0.61
CA GLY A 81 0.05 2.64 -0.10
C GLY A 81 0.04 1.27 0.60
N LEU A 82 1.20 0.80 1.05
CA LEU A 82 1.34 -0.45 1.79
C LEU A 82 0.64 -0.40 3.15
N GLU A 83 0.82 0.69 3.92
CA GLU A 83 0.15 0.90 5.20
C GLU A 83 -1.37 0.90 5.04
N GLN A 84 -1.90 1.60 4.03
CA GLN A 84 -3.33 1.61 3.75
C GLN A 84 -3.84 0.22 3.35
N LEU A 85 -3.09 -0.51 2.52
CA LEU A 85 -3.46 -1.88 2.12
C LEU A 85 -3.49 -2.81 3.33
N GLN A 86 -2.47 -2.76 4.18
CA GLN A 86 -2.39 -3.57 5.40
C GLN A 86 -3.56 -3.28 6.33
N ARG A 87 -3.92 -2.01 6.50
CA ARG A 87 -5.08 -1.62 7.31
C ARG A 87 -6.38 -2.22 6.78
N VAL A 88 -6.68 -2.00 5.49
CA VAL A 88 -7.94 -2.49 4.90
C VAL A 88 -8.00 -4.02 4.92
N GLN A 89 -6.87 -4.69 4.63
CA GLN A 89 -6.79 -6.16 4.72
C GLN A 89 -7.01 -6.66 6.15
N ALA A 90 -6.47 -5.99 7.16
CA ALA A 90 -6.71 -6.35 8.56
C ALA A 90 -8.20 -6.23 8.92
N GLU A 91 -8.86 -5.14 8.52
CA GLU A 91 -10.30 -4.92 8.75
C GLU A 91 -11.14 -6.04 8.10
N VAL A 92 -10.82 -6.45 6.86
CA VAL A 92 -11.51 -7.57 6.18
C VAL A 92 -11.26 -8.89 6.91
N VAL A 93 -10.01 -9.17 7.31
CA VAL A 93 -9.66 -10.40 8.03
C VAL A 93 -10.39 -10.50 9.37
N ASP A 94 -10.46 -9.41 10.13
CA ASP A 94 -11.14 -9.39 11.43
C ASP A 94 -12.65 -9.60 11.27
N ALA A 95 -13.27 -8.98 10.26
CA ALA A 95 -14.68 -9.23 9.97
C ALA A 95 -14.95 -10.69 9.56
N VAL A 96 -14.04 -11.35 8.82
CA VAL A 96 -14.17 -12.78 8.47
C VAL A 96 -14.05 -13.66 9.71
N ARG A 97 -13.12 -13.33 10.62
CA ARG A 97 -12.97 -14.04 11.90
C ARG A 97 -14.22 -13.93 12.75
N GLU A 98 -14.82 -12.75 12.81
CA GLU A 98 -16.04 -12.50 13.56
C GLU A 98 -17.24 -13.26 12.95
N LEU A 99 -17.40 -13.22 11.62
CA LEU A 99 -18.40 -14.04 10.93
C LEU A 99 -18.23 -15.53 11.24
N HIS A 100 -17.00 -16.03 11.27
CA HIS A 100 -16.72 -17.42 11.62
C HIS A 100 -17.13 -17.75 13.06
N ARG A 101 -16.84 -16.85 14.02
CA ARG A 101 -17.24 -16.98 15.43
C ARG A 101 -18.76 -17.07 15.55
N ILE A 102 -19.49 -16.13 14.94
CA ILE A 102 -20.96 -16.08 14.99
C ILE A 102 -21.56 -17.31 14.30
N LYS A 103 -21.02 -17.71 13.13
CA LYS A 103 -21.45 -18.93 12.42
C LYS A 103 -21.33 -20.16 13.32
N LYS A 104 -20.21 -20.32 14.05
CA LYS A 104 -20.01 -21.44 14.97
C LYS A 104 -21.07 -21.44 16.09
N SER A 105 -21.33 -20.28 16.69
CA SER A 105 -22.37 -20.11 17.71
C SER A 105 -23.76 -20.50 17.18
N TYR A 106 -24.11 -20.03 15.97
CA TYR A 106 -25.37 -20.38 15.30
C TYR A 106 -25.54 -21.89 15.13
N HIS A 107 -24.51 -22.61 14.67
CA HIS A 107 -24.61 -24.07 14.50
C HIS A 107 -24.76 -24.79 15.84
N GLN A 108 -24.06 -24.33 16.88
CA GLN A 108 -24.17 -24.90 18.23
C GLN A 108 -25.57 -24.70 18.81
N LEU A 109 -26.11 -23.48 18.76
CA LEU A 109 -27.47 -23.16 19.22
C LEU A 109 -28.55 -23.85 18.40
N SER A 110 -28.34 -23.99 17.08
CA SER A 110 -29.25 -24.73 16.20
C SER A 110 -29.36 -26.20 16.62
N HIS A 111 -28.24 -26.83 16.97
CA HIS A 111 -28.24 -28.20 17.49
C HIS A 111 -28.95 -28.29 18.85
N ILE A 112 -28.64 -27.39 19.78
CA ILE A 112 -29.28 -27.35 21.12
C ILE A 112 -30.80 -27.18 21.00
N ALA A 113 -31.26 -26.23 20.17
CA ALA A 113 -32.68 -26.00 19.94
C ALA A 113 -33.36 -27.23 19.31
N SER A 114 -32.70 -27.92 18.38
CA SER A 114 -33.21 -29.17 17.80
C SER A 114 -33.44 -30.24 18.87
N VAL A 115 -32.45 -30.46 19.74
CA VAL A 115 -32.56 -31.43 20.86
C VAL A 115 -33.64 -31.02 21.86
N ALA A 116 -33.80 -29.72 22.12
CA ALA A 116 -34.85 -29.21 23.00
C ALA A 116 -36.25 -29.46 22.43
N ARG A 117 -36.45 -29.26 21.11
CA ARG A 117 -37.70 -29.57 20.41
C ARG A 117 -38.04 -31.06 20.46
N GLU A 118 -37.07 -31.93 20.22
CA GLU A 118 -37.25 -33.38 20.33
C GLU A 118 -37.71 -33.80 21.74
N LYS A 119 -37.02 -33.30 22.78
CA LYS A 119 -37.39 -33.57 24.18
C LYS A 119 -38.79 -33.05 24.54
N ALA A 120 -39.15 -31.87 24.05
CA ALA A 120 -40.49 -31.31 24.27
C ALA A 120 -41.58 -32.14 23.57
N ALA A 121 -41.34 -32.56 22.33
CA ALA A 121 -42.25 -33.41 21.55
C ALA A 121 -42.43 -34.80 22.20
N ASP A 122 -41.35 -35.40 22.69
CA ASP A 122 -41.38 -36.67 23.42
C ASP A 122 -42.18 -36.56 24.71
N ALA A 123 -41.95 -35.50 25.49
CA ALA A 123 -42.69 -35.26 26.73
C ALA A 123 -44.19 -35.05 26.46
N GLN A 124 -44.53 -34.29 25.41
CA GLN A 124 -45.92 -34.08 25.00
C GLN A 124 -46.57 -35.39 24.55
N THR A 125 -45.86 -36.23 23.80
CA THR A 125 -46.35 -37.55 23.36
C THR A 125 -46.59 -38.47 24.56
N ARG A 126 -45.68 -38.48 25.56
CA ARG A 126 -45.85 -39.23 26.81
C ARG A 126 -47.04 -38.72 27.63
N ALA A 127 -47.23 -37.40 27.70
CA ALA A 127 -48.37 -36.80 28.40
C ALA A 127 -49.71 -37.20 27.76
N ARG A 128 -49.81 -37.21 26.42
CA ARG A 128 -51.00 -37.67 25.68
C ARG A 128 -51.30 -39.16 25.91
N LYS A 129 -50.27 -40.02 25.90
CA LYS A 129 -50.45 -41.46 26.13
C LYS A 129 -50.90 -41.79 27.57
N SER A 130 -50.56 -40.95 28.54
CA SER A 130 -50.82 -41.17 29.97
C SER A 130 -52.06 -40.42 30.50
N GLU A 131 -52.91 -39.91 29.60
CA GLU A 131 -54.03 -39.04 29.93
C GLU A 131 -55.10 -39.69 30.82
N HIS A 132 -55.16 -41.03 30.81
CA HIS A 132 -56.06 -41.90 31.61
C HIS A 132 -55.42 -42.46 32.90
N GLY A 133 -54.20 -42.03 33.26
CA GLY A 133 -53.48 -42.52 34.44
C GLY A 133 -53.88 -41.86 35.77
N ILE A 134 -53.32 -42.35 36.88
CA ILE A 134 -53.54 -41.86 38.27
C ILE A 134 -53.31 -40.34 38.37
N PHE A 135 -54.22 -39.62 39.04
CA PHE A 135 -54.28 -38.15 39.11
C PHE A 135 -52.95 -37.45 39.51
N HIS A 136 -52.20 -38.03 40.46
CA HIS A 136 -50.90 -37.49 40.89
C HIS A 136 -49.80 -37.63 39.82
N PHE A 137 -49.84 -38.73 39.05
CA PHE A 137 -48.91 -38.97 37.93
C PHE A 137 -49.15 -37.99 36.78
N LYS A 138 -50.43 -37.71 36.48
CA LYS A 138 -50.86 -36.73 35.47
C LYS A 138 -50.34 -35.32 35.75
N THR A 139 -50.48 -34.83 36.99
CA THR A 139 -50.02 -33.50 37.40
C THR A 139 -48.50 -33.35 37.26
N GLY A 140 -47.73 -34.39 37.62
CA GLY A 140 -46.26 -34.40 37.46
C GLY A 140 -45.82 -34.32 36.00
N LEU A 141 -46.46 -35.10 35.11
CA LEU A 141 -46.21 -35.08 33.67
C LEU A 141 -46.53 -33.74 33.01
N GLN A 142 -47.64 -33.10 33.41
CA GLN A 142 -48.00 -31.77 32.93
C GLN A 142 -46.95 -30.72 33.32
N LYS A 143 -46.49 -30.72 34.58
CA LYS A 143 -45.41 -29.83 35.04
C LYS A 143 -44.11 -30.05 34.27
N MET A 144 -43.73 -31.31 34.03
CA MET A 144 -42.53 -31.63 33.25
C MET A 144 -42.66 -31.18 31.79
N THR A 145 -43.81 -31.41 31.17
CA THR A 145 -44.10 -30.97 29.79
C THR A 145 -44.03 -29.45 29.68
N ALA A 146 -44.62 -28.72 30.63
CA ALA A 146 -44.55 -27.26 30.69
C ALA A 146 -43.10 -26.76 30.83
N LYS A 147 -42.30 -27.40 31.71
CA LYS A 147 -40.88 -27.05 31.90
C LYS A 147 -40.06 -27.26 30.63
N LEU A 148 -40.24 -28.39 29.93
CA LEU A 148 -39.53 -28.67 28.68
C LEU A 148 -39.98 -27.77 27.54
N SER A 149 -41.27 -27.42 27.49
CA SER A 149 -41.80 -26.44 26.51
C SER A 149 -41.23 -25.05 26.75
N ALA A 150 -41.12 -24.60 28.02
CA ALA A 150 -40.48 -23.34 28.35
C ALA A 150 -38.99 -23.30 27.94
N ARG A 151 -38.26 -24.42 28.15
CA ARG A 151 -36.86 -24.56 27.70
C ARG A 151 -36.73 -24.55 26.18
N MET A 152 -37.66 -25.18 25.47
CA MET A 152 -37.70 -25.15 24.00
C MET A 152 -37.87 -23.72 23.50
N ASN A 153 -38.84 -22.98 24.02
CA ASN A 153 -39.07 -21.58 23.65
C ASN A 153 -37.82 -20.71 23.92
N GLU A 154 -37.19 -20.85 25.09
CA GLU A 154 -35.94 -20.15 25.41
C GLU A 154 -34.81 -20.46 24.41
N CYS A 155 -34.69 -21.72 23.97
CA CYS A 155 -33.70 -22.10 22.97
C CYS A 155 -34.03 -21.54 21.58
N ASP A 156 -35.31 -21.49 21.21
CA ASP A 156 -35.78 -20.94 19.94
C ASP A 156 -35.59 -19.41 19.86
N ASP A 157 -35.82 -18.70 20.97
CA ASP A 157 -35.56 -17.26 21.07
C ASP A 157 -34.06 -16.97 20.87
N ARG A 158 -33.19 -17.69 21.60
CA ARG A 158 -31.72 -17.55 21.46
C ARG A 158 -31.23 -17.95 20.06
N LEU A 159 -31.82 -18.98 19.45
CA LEU A 159 -31.49 -19.38 18.08
C LEU A 159 -31.86 -18.28 17.09
N THR A 160 -33.01 -17.62 17.29
CA THR A 160 -33.46 -16.52 16.44
C THR A 160 -32.53 -15.32 16.56
N GLU A 161 -32.10 -14.98 17.78
CA GLU A 161 -31.13 -13.92 18.04
C GLU A 161 -29.79 -14.16 17.29
N VAL A 162 -29.16 -15.32 17.50
CA VAL A 162 -27.87 -15.63 16.86
C VAL A 162 -28.00 -15.81 15.34
N ARG A 163 -29.16 -16.24 14.84
CA ARG A 163 -29.44 -16.29 13.40
C ARG A 163 -29.47 -14.90 12.80
N ASN A 164 -30.13 -13.96 13.47
CA ASN A 164 -30.20 -12.57 13.02
C ASN A 164 -28.79 -11.94 13.04
N GLU A 165 -28.03 -12.16 14.11
CA GLU A 165 -26.63 -11.72 14.22
C GLU A 165 -25.77 -12.29 13.08
N TYR A 166 -25.93 -13.59 12.77
CA TYR A 166 -25.22 -14.24 11.66
C TYR A 166 -25.56 -13.60 10.30
N LEU A 167 -26.84 -13.35 10.04
CA LEU A 167 -27.28 -12.73 8.78
C LEU A 167 -26.77 -11.30 8.64
N LEU A 168 -26.77 -10.52 9.72
CA LEU A 168 -26.22 -9.16 9.74
C LEU A 168 -24.71 -9.17 9.50
N ALA A 169 -23.97 -10.05 10.17
CA ALA A 169 -22.53 -10.20 9.96
C ALA A 169 -22.20 -10.64 8.53
N LEU A 170 -23.01 -11.53 7.94
CA LEU A 170 -22.84 -11.97 6.56
C LEU A 170 -23.10 -10.82 5.57
N ALA A 171 -24.15 -10.03 5.80
CA ALA A 171 -24.46 -8.86 4.97
C ALA A 171 -23.34 -7.80 5.05
N ALA A 172 -22.88 -7.49 6.25
CA ALA A 172 -21.74 -6.59 6.47
C ALA A 172 -20.48 -7.10 5.75
N MET A 173 -20.21 -8.40 5.82
CA MET A 173 -19.06 -8.99 5.15
C MET A 173 -19.13 -8.91 3.63
N ASN A 174 -20.29 -9.20 3.06
CA ASN A 174 -20.50 -9.06 1.62
C ASN A 174 -20.33 -7.60 1.17
N ALA A 175 -20.82 -6.63 1.96
CA ALA A 175 -20.64 -5.21 1.68
C ALA A 175 -19.16 -4.80 1.74
N HIS A 176 -18.42 -5.23 2.77
CA HIS A 176 -16.97 -4.99 2.88
C HIS A 176 -16.21 -5.61 1.70
N HIS A 177 -16.56 -6.83 1.30
CA HIS A 177 -15.90 -7.53 0.20
C HIS A 177 -16.11 -6.83 -1.15
N GLN A 178 -17.33 -6.35 -1.40
CA GLN A 178 -17.66 -5.52 -2.56
C GLN A 178 -16.87 -4.20 -2.53
N HIS A 179 -16.89 -3.50 -1.39
CA HIS A 179 -16.19 -2.22 -1.23
C HIS A 179 -14.67 -2.37 -1.42
N TYR A 180 -14.08 -3.44 -0.90
CA TYR A 180 -12.66 -3.74 -1.02
C TYR A 180 -12.21 -3.80 -2.49
N TYR A 181 -12.95 -4.55 -3.32
CA TYR A 181 -12.58 -4.71 -4.74
C TYR A 181 -12.99 -3.56 -5.63
N SER A 182 -14.15 -2.95 -5.37
CA SER A 182 -14.66 -1.87 -6.21
C SER A 182 -14.00 -0.53 -5.92
N ASN A 183 -13.56 -0.28 -4.67
CA ASN A 183 -13.07 1.03 -4.25
C ASN A 183 -11.64 0.98 -3.68
N ASP A 184 -11.40 0.21 -2.60
CA ASP A 184 -10.14 0.31 -1.86
C ASP A 184 -8.94 -0.12 -2.69
N LEU A 185 -9.01 -1.30 -3.30
CA LEU A 185 -7.91 -1.84 -4.08
C LEU A 185 -7.56 -0.97 -5.31
N PRO A 186 -8.53 -0.55 -6.15
CA PRO A 186 -8.27 0.39 -7.24
C PRO A 186 -7.67 1.71 -6.74
N ARG A 187 -8.18 2.27 -5.64
CA ARG A 187 -7.69 3.54 -5.08
C ARG A 187 -6.25 3.42 -4.58
N ILE A 188 -5.91 2.34 -3.90
CA ILE A 188 -4.54 2.08 -3.43
C ILE A 188 -3.60 1.91 -4.62
N MET A 189 -4.00 1.16 -5.64
CA MET A 189 -3.23 0.99 -6.87
C MET A 189 -3.03 2.33 -7.61
N GLU A 190 -4.05 3.19 -7.65
CA GLU A 190 -3.94 4.52 -8.25
C GLU A 190 -2.87 5.36 -7.53
N VAL A 191 -2.91 5.36 -6.19
CA VAL A 191 -1.97 6.12 -5.37
C VAL A 191 -0.55 5.64 -5.61
N THR A 192 -0.31 4.34 -5.76
CA THR A 192 1.02 3.76 -6.02
C THR A 192 1.49 3.93 -7.47
N HIS A 193 0.60 3.90 -8.48
CA HIS A 193 0.97 3.94 -9.90
C HIS A 193 1.01 5.32 -10.56
N LYS A 194 0.34 6.35 -10.02
CA LYS A 194 0.08 7.65 -10.69
C LYS A 194 1.27 8.43 -11.26
N HIS A 195 2.54 8.07 -11.02
CA HIS A 195 3.70 8.90 -11.43
C HIS A 195 4.78 8.16 -12.23
N THR A 196 4.57 6.91 -12.65
CA THR A 196 5.51 6.27 -13.58
C THR A 196 5.48 6.94 -14.97
N ILE A 197 4.35 7.56 -15.34
CA ILE A 197 4.12 8.15 -16.68
C ILE A 197 4.66 9.59 -16.79
N CYS A 198 4.67 10.38 -15.72
CA CYS A 198 5.10 11.79 -15.77
C CYS A 198 6.63 12.01 -15.75
N THR A 199 7.44 10.95 -15.64
CA THR A 199 8.91 11.08 -15.57
C THR A 199 9.65 10.60 -16.82
N VAL A 200 8.93 10.20 -17.87
CA VAL A 200 9.52 9.78 -19.16
C VAL A 200 9.84 10.92 -20.16
N PRO A 201 9.41 12.20 -20.02
CA PRO A 201 9.71 13.18 -21.09
C PRO A 201 11.06 13.92 -20.94
N LEU A 202 12.02 13.43 -20.15
CA LEU A 202 13.36 14.05 -20.05
C LEU A 202 14.52 13.16 -20.52
N LEU A 203 14.33 11.85 -20.67
CA LEU A 203 15.36 10.98 -21.24
C LEU A 203 15.33 10.93 -22.78
N GLU A 204 14.20 11.24 -23.42
CA GLU A 204 14.10 11.27 -24.89
C GLU A 204 14.64 12.56 -25.52
N LEU A 205 14.89 13.62 -24.73
CA LEU A 205 15.45 14.89 -25.22
C LEU A 205 16.99 14.93 -25.28
N PHE A 206 17.68 13.88 -24.85
CA PHE A 206 19.16 13.85 -24.79
C PHE A 206 19.81 12.75 -25.65
N CYS A 207 19.05 12.07 -26.50
CA CYS A 207 19.57 11.00 -27.36
C CYS A 207 19.26 11.17 -28.87
N ASN A 208 19.11 12.41 -29.35
CA ASN A 208 19.31 12.75 -30.77
C ASN A 208 20.28 13.92 -30.88
#